data_AF-A0A3N0BQE2-F1
#
_entry.id   AF-A0A3N0BQE2-F1
#
_cell.length_a   1.000
_cell.length_b   1.000
_cell.length_c   1.000
_cell.angle_alpha   90.00
_cell.angle_beta   90.00
_cell.angle_gamma   90.00
#
_symmetry.space_group_name_H-M   'P 1'
#
loop_
_entity.id
_entity.type
_entity.pdbx_description
1 polymer ?
#
loop_
_entity_poly.entity_id
_entity_poly.type
_entity_poly.pdbx_seq_one_letter_code
_entity_poly.pdbx_strand_id
1 'polypeptide(L)'
;MLTKYKFAMRSMFRKVIFCVCIFLPFNTKIHAQDFQFLDNQKRQSLSFKLIKNLIIIPVYVNGKGPFDFVLDTGVGPMIITEPSIIDSLNFTNMRKIKVSGLGVEPVEAFISQNITAKINRAEMKHIPTAILREDLFNLSGHLGTKFMASSDTAFLAALL
;
A
#
# COMPACT_ATOMS: atom_id res chain seq x y z
N MET A 1 18.78 63.20 0.54
CA MET A 1 17.51 62.45 0.33
C MET A 1 17.67 61.14 -0.45
N LEU A 2 18.56 61.03 -1.44
CA LEU A 2 18.69 59.86 -2.33
C LEU A 2 19.28 58.59 -1.69
N THR A 3 20.07 58.70 -0.62
CA THR A 3 20.73 57.56 0.04
C THR A 3 19.77 56.65 0.82
N LYS A 4 18.72 57.21 1.42
CA LYS A 4 17.66 56.44 2.11
C LYS A 4 16.89 55.55 1.13
N TYR A 5 16.64 56.05 -0.09
CA TYR A 5 15.92 55.32 -1.12
C TYR A 5 16.73 54.13 -1.68
N LYS A 6 18.05 54.30 -1.85
CA LYS A 6 18.96 53.20 -2.25
C LYS A 6 19.00 52.06 -1.22
N PHE A 7 18.98 52.38 0.08
CA PHE A 7 18.96 51.36 1.15
C PHE A 7 17.63 50.60 1.20
N ALA A 8 16.50 51.32 1.11
CA ALA A 8 15.17 50.73 1.05
C ALA A 8 15.01 49.81 -0.17
N MET A 9 15.48 50.25 -1.34
CA MET A 9 15.47 49.45 -2.57
C MET A 9 16.29 48.16 -2.46
N ARG A 10 17.48 48.22 -1.83
CA ARG A 10 18.33 47.03 -1.61
C ARG A 10 17.69 46.02 -0.65
N SER A 11 17.01 46.51 0.39
CA SER A 11 16.24 45.66 1.32
C SER A 11 15.03 45.02 0.63
N MET A 12 14.33 45.76 -0.24
CA MET A 12 13.20 45.26 -1.01
C MET A 12 13.64 44.17 -2.00
N PHE A 13 14.73 44.39 -2.74
CA PHE A 13 15.28 43.40 -3.67
C PHE A 13 15.68 42.09 -2.95
N ARG A 14 16.26 42.19 -1.75
CA ARG A 14 16.67 41.03 -0.96
C ARG A 14 15.46 40.19 -0.50
N LYS A 15 14.34 40.84 -0.19
CA LYS A 15 13.07 40.16 0.14
C LYS A 15 12.45 39.49 -1.09
N VAL A 16 12.49 40.15 -2.25
CA VAL A 16 12.00 39.56 -3.51
C VAL A 16 12.81 38.33 -3.90
N ILE A 17 14.14 38.40 -3.81
CA ILE A 17 15.02 37.24 -4.05
C ILE A 17 14.70 36.10 -3.09
N PHE A 18 14.50 36.40 -1.80
CA PHE A 18 14.14 35.39 -0.81
C PHE A 18 12.79 34.72 -1.11
N CYS A 19 11.77 35.49 -1.51
CA CYS A 19 10.49 34.94 -1.95
C CYS A 19 10.65 34.06 -3.20
N VAL A 20 11.38 34.52 -4.22
CA VAL A 20 11.61 33.78 -5.46
C VAL A 20 12.37 32.47 -5.19
N CYS A 21 13.38 32.48 -4.32
CA CYS A 21 14.12 31.27 -3.91
C CYS A 21 13.25 30.27 -3.14
N ILE A 22 12.28 30.73 -2.33
CA ILE A 22 11.32 29.86 -1.63
C ILE A 22 10.31 29.22 -2.59
N PHE A 23 9.92 29.93 -3.65
CA PHE A 23 8.99 29.42 -4.65
C PHE A 23 9.65 28.59 -5.77
N LEU A 24 10.99 28.53 -5.82
CA LEU A 24 11.75 27.86 -6.89
C LEU A 24 11.99 26.33 -6.76
N PRO A 25 11.71 25.61 -5.64
CA PRO A 25 11.88 24.16 -5.64
C PRO A 25 10.54 23.42 -5.44
N PHE A 26 9.76 23.21 -6.51
CA PHE A 26 8.61 22.28 -6.50
C PHE A 26 8.48 21.46 -7.79
N ASN A 27 9.60 20.97 -8.33
CA ASN A 27 9.59 19.90 -9.35
C ASN A 27 9.86 18.52 -8.72
N THR A 28 9.37 18.27 -7.51
CA THR A 28 9.38 16.92 -6.94
C THR A 28 8.20 16.15 -7.53
N LYS A 29 8.50 15.09 -8.31
CA LYS A 29 7.47 14.13 -8.71
C LYS A 29 6.99 13.42 -7.45
N ILE A 30 5.79 13.77 -6.98
CA ILE A 30 5.13 13.06 -5.89
C ILE A 30 4.64 11.74 -6.47
N HIS A 31 5.26 10.64 -6.05
CA HIS A 31 4.80 9.30 -6.40
C HIS A 31 3.70 8.89 -5.41
N ALA A 32 2.51 8.59 -5.92
CA ALA A 32 1.50 7.87 -5.15
C ALA A 32 1.87 6.38 -5.05
N GLN A 33 1.29 5.67 -4.09
CA GLN A 33 1.33 4.20 -4.09
C GLN A 33 0.60 3.71 -5.33
N ASP A 34 1.33 3.04 -6.22
CA ASP A 34 0.79 2.58 -7.50
C ASP A 34 1.35 1.19 -7.81
N PHE A 35 0.49 0.36 -8.37
CA PHE A 35 0.87 -0.95 -8.87
C PHE A 35 1.51 -0.76 -10.24
N GLN A 36 2.81 -1.00 -10.33
CA GLN A 36 3.57 -0.76 -11.55
C GLN A 36 3.69 -2.04 -12.36
N PHE A 37 3.46 -1.92 -13.66
CA PHE A 37 3.87 -2.96 -14.61
C PHE A 37 5.40 -3.00 -14.66
N LEU A 38 5.95 -4.21 -14.54
CA LEU A 38 7.40 -4.45 -14.61
C LEU A 38 7.95 -4.33 -16.04
N ASP A 39 7.06 -4.21 -17.03
CA ASP A 39 7.33 -4.03 -18.44
C ASP A 39 6.61 -2.79 -18.99
N ASN A 40 6.82 -2.48 -20.27
CA ASN A 40 6.14 -1.35 -20.93
C ASN A 40 4.65 -1.62 -21.24
N GLN A 41 4.05 -2.66 -20.65
CA GLN A 41 2.64 -2.93 -20.84
C GLN A 41 1.79 -2.01 -19.97
N LYS A 42 0.58 -1.74 -20.46
CA LYS A 42 -0.41 -0.94 -19.72
C LYS A 42 -1.58 -1.78 -19.22
N ARG A 43 -1.63 -3.06 -19.59
CA ARG A 43 -2.74 -3.98 -19.31
C ARG A 43 -2.23 -5.40 -19.13
N GLN A 44 -2.92 -6.16 -18.30
CA GLN A 44 -2.74 -7.61 -18.19
C GLN A 44 -4.08 -8.30 -17.93
N SER A 45 -4.14 -9.58 -18.23
CA SER A 45 -5.25 -10.46 -17.87
C SER A 45 -4.76 -11.49 -16.86
N LEU A 46 -5.63 -11.87 -15.94
CA LEU A 46 -5.33 -12.83 -14.88
C LEU A 46 -6.52 -13.79 -14.72
N SER A 47 -6.21 -15.08 -14.61
CA SER A 47 -7.18 -16.08 -14.21
C SER A 47 -7.47 -15.97 -12.71
N PHE A 48 -8.74 -15.97 -12.34
CA PHE A 48 -9.21 -15.92 -10.97
C PHE A 48 -10.17 -17.07 -10.68
N LYS A 49 -10.32 -17.43 -9.40
CA LYS A 49 -11.39 -18.32 -8.95
C LYS A 49 -12.53 -17.47 -8.40
N LEU A 50 -13.77 -17.86 -8.71
CA LEU A 50 -14.96 -17.26 -8.09
C LEU A 50 -15.54 -18.27 -7.11
N ILE A 51 -15.42 -18.00 -5.82
CA ILE A 51 -15.94 -18.88 -4.75
C ILE A 51 -16.79 -18.03 -3.82
N LYS A 52 -18.07 -18.37 -3.66
CA LYS A 52 -19.02 -17.63 -2.82
C LYS A 52 -18.99 -16.11 -3.07
N ASN A 53 -18.98 -15.72 -4.35
CA ASN A 53 -18.94 -14.32 -4.80
C ASN A 53 -17.64 -13.56 -4.48
N LEU A 54 -16.62 -14.24 -3.96
CA LEU A 54 -15.28 -13.69 -3.77
C LEU A 54 -14.42 -13.96 -5.01
N ILE A 55 -13.81 -12.91 -5.53
CA ILE A 55 -12.79 -13.01 -6.58
C ILE A 55 -11.47 -13.35 -5.89
N ILE A 56 -10.92 -14.52 -6.21
CA ILE A 56 -9.69 -15.00 -5.61
C ILE A 56 -8.59 -15.01 -6.66
N ILE A 57 -7.49 -14.32 -6.35
CA ILE A 57 -6.35 -14.14 -7.23
C ILE A 57 -5.06 -14.66 -6.57
N PRO A 58 -4.12 -15.22 -7.36
CA PRO A 58 -2.81 -15.61 -6.86
C PRO A 58 -1.91 -14.38 -6.69
N VAL A 59 -1.35 -14.21 -5.50
CA VAL A 59 -0.45 -13.10 -5.17
C VAL A 59 0.86 -13.64 -4.59
N TYR A 60 1.98 -13.14 -5.08
CA TYR A 60 3.28 -13.36 -4.43
C TYR A 60 3.53 -12.25 -3.43
N VAL A 61 3.87 -12.61 -2.20
CA VAL A 61 4.21 -11.66 -1.13
C VAL A 61 5.69 -11.80 -0.82
N ASN A 62 6.45 -10.71 -0.89
CA ASN A 62 7.90 -10.69 -0.70
C ASN A 62 8.64 -11.79 -1.50
N GLY A 63 8.17 -12.07 -2.72
CA GLY A 63 8.74 -13.09 -3.61
C GLY A 63 8.37 -14.55 -3.29
N LYS A 64 7.59 -14.81 -2.24
CA LYS A 64 7.06 -16.15 -1.91
C LYS A 64 5.59 -16.28 -2.31
N GLY A 65 5.15 -17.51 -2.58
CA GLY A 65 3.78 -17.80 -3.01
C GLY A 65 3.74 -18.70 -4.25
N PRO A 66 2.62 -18.68 -5.01
CA PRO A 66 1.49 -17.78 -4.86
C PRO A 66 0.62 -18.13 -3.65
N PHE A 67 0.04 -17.12 -3.01
CA PHE A 67 -0.98 -17.25 -1.98
C PHE A 67 -2.34 -16.84 -2.55
N ASP A 68 -3.41 -17.48 -2.08
CA ASP A 68 -4.78 -17.15 -2.48
C ASP A 68 -5.25 -15.91 -1.71
N PHE A 69 -5.47 -14.81 -2.44
CA PHE A 69 -5.97 -13.53 -1.90
C PHE A 69 -7.36 -13.23 -2.43
N VAL A 70 -8.21 -12.71 -1.55
CA VAL A 70 -9.49 -12.11 -1.94
C VAL A 70 -9.23 -10.69 -2.46
N LEU A 71 -9.77 -10.39 -3.64
CA LEU A 71 -9.79 -9.05 -4.20
C LEU A 71 -10.98 -8.27 -3.64
N ASP A 72 -10.70 -7.24 -2.83
CA ASP A 72 -11.71 -6.41 -2.15
C ASP A 72 -11.29 -4.93 -2.22
N THR A 73 -12.20 -4.07 -2.68
CA THR A 73 -12.00 -2.62 -2.80
C THR A 73 -12.43 -1.84 -1.54
N GLY A 74 -13.01 -2.53 -0.54
CA GLY A 74 -13.59 -1.92 0.67
C GLY A 74 -12.64 -1.81 1.87
N VAL A 75 -11.38 -2.22 1.74
CA VAL A 75 -10.41 -2.26 2.84
C VAL A 75 -9.31 -1.21 2.66
N GLY A 76 -8.81 -0.68 3.79
CA GLY A 76 -7.76 0.35 3.79
C GLY A 76 -6.35 -0.22 3.56
N PRO A 77 -5.84 -1.08 4.46
CA PRO A 77 -4.59 -1.81 4.28
C PRO A 77 -4.82 -3.25 3.79
N MET A 78 -3.78 -3.87 3.23
CA MET A 78 -3.76 -5.32 3.01
C MET A 78 -3.87 -6.04 4.37
N ILE A 79 -4.64 -7.12 4.45
CA ILE A 79 -4.87 -7.90 5.66
C ILE A 79 -4.46 -9.35 5.41
N ILE A 80 -3.48 -9.85 6.13
CA ILE A 80 -3.13 -11.28 6.10
C ILE A 80 -3.73 -11.95 7.32
N THR A 81 -4.64 -12.91 7.09
CA THR A 81 -5.37 -13.62 8.15
C THR A 81 -4.65 -14.84 8.70
N GLU A 82 -3.68 -15.37 7.97
CA GLU A 82 -2.95 -16.58 8.35
C GLU A 82 -1.65 -16.20 9.07
N PRO A 83 -1.55 -16.38 10.40
CA PRO A 83 -0.38 -16.00 11.16
C PRO A 83 0.86 -16.81 10.76
N SER A 84 0.68 -18.04 10.24
CA SER A 84 1.79 -18.89 9.80
C SER A 84 2.67 -18.25 8.72
N ILE A 85 2.18 -17.19 8.06
CA ILE A 85 2.97 -16.47 7.07
C ILE A 85 4.18 -15.76 7.70
N ILE A 86 4.09 -15.41 8.99
CA ILE A 86 5.09 -14.61 9.69
C ILE A 86 6.45 -15.33 9.67
N ASP A 87 6.42 -16.62 9.97
CA ASP A 87 7.60 -17.48 9.97
C ASP A 87 8.14 -17.72 8.55
N SER A 88 7.25 -17.71 7.55
CA SER A 88 7.64 -17.89 6.15
C SER A 88 8.35 -16.66 5.60
N LEU A 89 7.87 -15.44 5.85
CA LEU A 89 8.39 -14.24 5.17
C LEU A 89 9.46 -13.48 5.94
N ASN A 90 9.87 -13.94 7.12
CA ASN A 90 10.87 -13.29 7.97
C ASN A 90 10.63 -11.78 8.11
N PHE A 91 9.40 -11.40 8.49
CA PHE A 91 9.03 -9.99 8.63
C PHE A 91 9.94 -9.29 9.65
N THR A 92 10.51 -8.14 9.26
CA THR A 92 11.31 -7.29 10.15
C THR A 92 10.49 -6.07 10.59
N ASN A 93 10.79 -5.54 11.78
CA ASN A 93 10.22 -4.29 12.32
C ASN A 93 8.68 -4.24 12.42
N MET A 94 8.06 -5.33 12.84
CA MET A 94 6.61 -5.37 13.06
C MET A 94 6.19 -4.62 14.33
N ARG A 95 5.17 -3.77 14.23
CA ARG A 95 4.53 -3.11 15.38
C ARG A 95 3.21 -3.79 15.70
N LYS A 96 2.93 -4.04 16.97
CA LYS A 96 1.63 -4.54 17.42
C LYS A 96 0.59 -3.42 17.43
N ILE A 97 -0.58 -3.69 16.88
CA ILE A 97 -1.75 -2.81 16.89
C ILE A 97 -3.00 -3.61 17.24
N LYS A 98 -4.08 -2.90 17.60
CA LYS A 98 -5.43 -3.48 17.67
C LYS A 98 -6.24 -3.00 16.47
N VAL A 99 -6.83 -3.93 15.73
CA VAL A 99 -7.67 -3.66 14.56
C VAL A 99 -9.12 -3.87 14.95
N SER A 100 -9.93 -2.82 14.78
CA SER A 100 -11.38 -2.85 15.02
C SER A 100 -12.14 -2.84 13.69
N GLY A 101 -13.44 -3.14 13.70
CA GLY A 101 -14.28 -3.08 12.50
C GLY A 101 -14.31 -4.38 11.67
N LEU A 102 -13.80 -5.47 12.24
CA LEU A 102 -13.79 -6.80 11.63
C LEU A 102 -15.08 -7.61 11.90
N GLY A 103 -16.14 -6.96 12.38
CA GLY A 103 -17.38 -7.62 12.82
C GLY A 103 -17.27 -8.38 14.14
N VAL A 104 -16.09 -8.35 14.76
CA VAL A 104 -15.77 -8.96 16.06
C VAL A 104 -15.11 -7.93 16.98
N GLU A 105 -14.82 -8.33 18.23
CA GLU A 105 -14.05 -7.52 19.15
C GLU A 105 -12.67 -7.14 18.58
N PRO A 106 -12.06 -6.02 19.02
CA PRO A 106 -10.77 -5.58 18.51
C PRO A 106 -9.69 -6.66 18.56
N VAL A 107 -9.08 -6.92 17.42
CA VAL A 107 -8.15 -8.02 17.18
C VAL A 107 -6.71 -7.55 17.26
N GLU A 108 -5.82 -8.33 17.86
CA GLU A 108 -4.39 -8.05 17.78
C GLU A 108 -3.81 -8.38 16.39
N ALA A 109 -3.08 -7.43 15.82
CA ALA A 109 -2.39 -7.60 14.55
C ALA A 109 -0.98 -7.00 14.59
N PHE A 110 -0.12 -7.48 13.71
CA PHE A 110 1.14 -6.84 13.37
C PHE A 110 0.97 -5.94 12.16
N ILE A 111 1.54 -4.73 12.18
CA ILE A 111 1.60 -3.88 11.00
C ILE A 111 3.02 -3.83 10.44
N SER A 112 3.13 -3.93 9.13
CA SER A 112 4.37 -3.76 8.36
C SER A 112 4.12 -2.89 7.13
N GLN A 113 5.12 -2.08 6.77
CA GLN A 113 5.16 -1.30 5.54
C GLN A 113 6.23 -1.81 4.57
N ASN A 114 6.88 -2.93 4.87
CA ASN A 114 7.93 -3.50 4.03
C ASN A 114 7.43 -4.74 3.29
N ILE A 115 6.25 -4.62 2.68
CA ILE A 115 5.61 -5.69 1.92
C ILE A 115 5.55 -5.33 0.45
N THR A 116 5.99 -6.29 -0.36
CA THR A 116 5.88 -6.25 -1.80
C THR A 116 4.88 -7.31 -2.23
N ALA A 117 3.82 -6.91 -2.93
CA ALA A 117 2.91 -7.84 -3.58
C ALA A 117 3.14 -7.82 -5.08
N LYS A 118 3.17 -9.00 -5.68
CA LYS A 118 3.33 -9.18 -7.12
C LYS A 118 2.22 -10.07 -7.67
N ILE A 119 1.59 -9.59 -8.74
CA ILE A 119 0.51 -10.24 -9.47
C ILE A 119 0.94 -10.29 -10.94
N ASN A 120 1.32 -11.48 -11.41
CA ASN A 120 1.88 -11.68 -12.75
C ASN A 120 3.00 -10.67 -13.05
N ARG A 121 2.71 -9.69 -13.93
CA ARG A 121 3.67 -8.68 -14.40
C ARG A 121 3.55 -7.34 -13.67
N ALA A 122 2.65 -7.22 -12.70
CA ALA A 122 2.50 -6.02 -11.89
C ALA A 122 3.01 -6.25 -10.47
N GLU A 123 3.62 -5.22 -9.90
CA GLU A 123 4.18 -5.23 -8.56
C GLU A 123 3.87 -3.93 -7.83
N MET A 124 3.57 -4.02 -6.54
CA MET A 124 3.49 -2.88 -5.64
C MET A 124 4.39 -3.13 -4.44
N LYS A 125 5.20 -2.12 -4.12
CA LYS A 125 6.13 -2.13 -3.00
C LYS A 125 5.60 -1.26 -1.87
N HIS A 126 6.08 -1.55 -0.67
CA HIS A 126 5.77 -0.79 0.53
C HIS A 126 4.29 -0.75 0.90
N ILE A 127 3.59 -1.87 0.69
CA ILE A 127 2.16 -2.02 0.98
C ILE A 127 1.96 -2.03 2.50
N PRO A 128 1.20 -1.08 3.06
CA PRO A 128 0.73 -1.15 4.43
C PRO A 128 -0.07 -2.44 4.62
N THR A 129 0.44 -3.33 5.45
CA THR A 129 -0.12 -4.66 5.66
C THR A 129 -0.34 -4.91 7.15
N ALA A 130 -1.56 -5.27 7.52
CA ALA A 130 -1.92 -5.80 8.83
C ALA A 130 -1.90 -7.34 8.76
N ILE A 131 -1.29 -7.99 9.74
CA ILE A 131 -1.19 -9.45 9.83
C ILE A 131 -1.85 -9.85 11.13
N LEU A 132 -2.95 -10.59 11.07
CA LEU A 132 -3.67 -11.01 12.27
C LEU A 132 -2.81 -11.99 13.06
N ARG A 133 -2.90 -11.90 14.39
CA ARG A 133 -2.18 -12.80 15.30
C ARG A 133 -2.87 -14.16 15.43
N GLU A 134 -4.17 -14.21 15.13
CA GLU A 134 -5.04 -15.37 15.24
C GLU A 134 -5.85 -15.54 13.95
N ASP A 135 -6.12 -16.79 13.55
CA ASP A 135 -7.02 -17.07 12.42
C ASP A 135 -8.49 -16.95 12.87
N LEU A 136 -8.97 -15.70 12.94
CA LEU A 136 -10.29 -15.41 13.48
C LEU A 136 -11.44 -15.69 12.51
N PHE A 137 -11.15 -15.71 11.22
CA PHE A 137 -12.18 -15.84 10.20
C PHE A 137 -12.36 -17.27 9.72
N ASN A 138 -11.37 -18.15 9.97
CA ASN A 138 -11.32 -19.51 9.45
C ASN A 138 -11.79 -19.54 7.98
N LEU A 139 -11.32 -18.57 7.19
CA LEU A 139 -11.70 -18.43 5.79
C LEU A 139 -11.41 -19.74 5.07
N SER A 140 -10.33 -20.40 5.49
CA SER A 140 -9.93 -21.72 5.05
C SER A 140 -11.00 -22.79 5.21
N GLY A 141 -11.60 -22.92 6.40
CA GLY A 141 -12.70 -23.83 6.64
C GLY A 141 -14.00 -23.40 5.96
N HIS A 142 -14.24 -22.10 5.82
CA HIS A 142 -15.49 -21.59 5.24
C HIS A 142 -15.52 -21.71 3.71
N LEU A 143 -14.36 -21.70 3.05
CA LEU A 143 -14.22 -21.71 1.60
C LEU A 143 -13.54 -23.01 1.07
N GLY A 144 -13.00 -23.85 1.95
CA GLY A 144 -12.52 -25.20 1.64
C GLY A 144 -11.06 -25.32 1.17
N THR A 145 -10.27 -24.25 1.19
CA THR A 145 -8.84 -24.19 0.78
C THR A 145 -8.09 -23.16 1.62
N LYS A 146 -6.74 -23.16 1.73
CA LYS A 146 -6.04 -22.20 2.63
C LYS A 146 -6.13 -20.74 2.11
N PHE A 147 -6.67 -19.80 2.90
CA PHE A 147 -6.93 -18.40 2.48
C PHE A 147 -6.13 -17.35 3.26
N MET A 148 -5.70 -16.29 2.56
CA MET A 148 -5.21 -15.04 3.13
C MET A 148 -6.15 -13.91 2.71
N ALA A 149 -6.58 -13.07 3.67
CA ALA A 149 -7.53 -12.01 3.39
C ALA A 149 -6.95 -10.82 2.59
N SER A 150 -7.81 -9.83 2.43
CA SER A 150 -7.84 -8.76 1.43
C SER A 150 -6.53 -8.05 1.15
N SER A 151 -6.21 -7.90 -0.13
CA SER A 151 -5.13 -7.05 -0.62
C SER A 151 -5.74 -5.78 -1.19
N ASP A 152 -5.76 -4.67 -0.44
CA ASP A 152 -5.67 -3.40 -1.13
C ASP A 152 -5.03 -2.24 -0.35
N THR A 153 -4.21 -1.51 -1.08
CA THR A 153 -4.02 -0.06 -1.02
C THR A 153 -4.07 0.41 -2.47
N ALA A 154 -5.23 0.94 -2.88
CA ALA A 154 -5.53 1.56 -4.18
C ALA A 154 -5.53 0.65 -5.44
N PHE A 155 -6.56 -0.19 -5.59
CA PHE A 155 -6.97 -0.83 -6.85
C PHE A 155 -8.27 -0.20 -7.37
N LEU A 156 -8.18 1.07 -7.84
CA LEU A 156 -9.07 1.64 -8.87
C LEU A 156 -8.55 3.01 -9.34
N ALA A 157 -7.42 3.00 -10.06
CA ALA A 157 -7.08 4.04 -11.02
C ALA A 157 -6.49 3.41 -12.29
N ALA A 158 -7.33 2.66 -13.03
CA ALA A 158 -7.27 2.44 -14.49
C ALA A 158 -7.93 1.11 -14.91
N LEU A 159 -9.24 0.96 -14.67
CA LEU A 159 -10.11 0.24 -15.61
C LEU A 159 -11.59 0.65 -15.48
N LEU A 160 -11.85 1.95 -15.56
CA LEU A 160 -12.77 2.55 -16.52
C LEU A 160 -12.11 3.84 -17.03
#